data_AF-A0A7S1UJQ8-F1
#
_entry.id   AF-A0A7S1UJQ8-F1
#
_cell.length_a   1.000
_cell.length_b   1.000
_cell.length_c   1.000
_cell.angle_alpha   90.00
_cell.angle_beta   90.00
_cell.angle_gamma   90.00
#
_symmetry.space_group_name_H-M   'P 1'
#
loop_
_entity.id
_entity.type
_entity.pdbx_description
1 polymer ?
#
loop_
_entity_poly.entity_id
_entity_poly.type
_entity_poly.pdbx_seq_one_letter_code
_entity_poly.pdbx_strand_id
1 'polypeptide(L)'
;PKPKPEPMTSPARAVLRLVLGLGLGSGLGFGEMSSVARALSRLQPARGFGAAALSLYAPVGQQGHRGGRRMGWLGGGAISAGFVAMSTTTTTNEETVAAPVAEKRPHKVWFGAPLEGAEGPDAQKGDNAMTERKYLMDPYFWLRDDERKNEEILGHLRKENEYALAQTSHLEALRTKLYDEMKSHIKETDASSGYNSGPWTYYTRTVEGLGYTIHCRRARGTAVGTDEEVILDENEVSKANTKSSQTNVGDAEESPNHTLLAYTVDESGFETYDLKFKALGPGGKELDEVVPEVDSGVEWGKDESVIYYTKMDEQHRPYQL
;
A
#
# COMPACT_ATOMS: atom_id res chain seq x y z
N PRO A 1 -9.03 -30.48 52.96
CA PRO A 1 -9.98 -30.80 51.87
C PRO A 1 -10.78 -29.57 51.42
N LYS A 2 -10.25 -28.87 50.41
CA LYS A 2 -10.97 -28.07 49.39
C LYS A 2 -10.06 -28.09 48.14
N PRO A 3 -10.56 -28.40 46.93
CA PRO A 3 -9.70 -28.47 45.75
C PRO A 3 -9.31 -27.06 45.29
N LYS A 4 -8.05 -26.91 44.83
CA LYS A 4 -7.59 -25.74 44.09
C LYS A 4 -8.30 -25.71 42.73
N PRO A 5 -8.76 -24.55 42.23
CA PRO A 5 -9.35 -24.46 40.90
C PRO A 5 -8.26 -24.64 39.83
N GLU A 6 -8.55 -25.44 38.81
CA GLU A 6 -7.73 -25.60 37.61
C GLU A 6 -7.65 -24.28 36.83
N PRO A 7 -6.53 -23.98 36.14
CA PRO A 7 -6.42 -22.79 35.33
C PRO A 7 -7.26 -22.93 34.05
N MET A 8 -8.19 -21.99 33.85
CA MET A 8 -8.88 -21.78 32.58
C MET A 8 -7.88 -21.55 31.45
N THR A 9 -7.90 -22.42 30.44
CA THR A 9 -7.25 -22.21 29.15
C THR A 9 -8.00 -21.12 28.38
N SER A 10 -7.45 -19.91 28.34
CA SER A 10 -7.87 -18.84 27.43
C SER A 10 -6.83 -18.70 26.32
N PRO A 11 -7.16 -18.94 25.04
CA PRO A 11 -6.28 -18.64 23.93
C PRO A 11 -6.53 -17.18 23.52
N ALA A 12 -5.93 -16.24 24.23
CA ALA A 12 -5.94 -14.83 23.84
C ALA A 12 -4.56 -14.21 24.07
N ARG A 13 -3.52 -14.89 23.55
CA ARG A 13 -2.17 -14.35 23.39
C ARG A 13 -1.47 -15.08 22.25
N ALA A 14 -1.82 -14.70 21.03
CA ALA A 14 -0.95 -14.84 19.88
C ALA A 14 -0.97 -13.49 19.15
N VAL A 15 0.08 -12.72 19.41
CA VAL A 15 0.42 -11.48 18.73
C VAL A 15 0.83 -11.85 17.31
N LEU A 16 0.19 -11.29 16.29
CA LEU A 16 0.72 -11.25 14.94
C LEU A 16 0.82 -9.80 14.49
N ARG A 17 2.05 -9.37 14.22
CA ARG A 17 2.36 -8.10 13.57
C ARG A 17 1.77 -8.13 12.17
N LEU A 18 0.77 -7.29 11.92
CA LEU A 18 0.50 -6.76 10.59
C LEU A 18 0.26 -5.25 10.73
N VAL A 19 1.36 -4.52 10.81
CA VAL A 19 1.41 -3.08 10.59
C VAL A 19 2.57 -2.91 9.63
N LEU A 20 2.27 -2.61 8.37
CA LEU A 20 3.01 -1.77 7.43
C LEU A 20 2.22 -1.79 6.11
N GLY A 21 2.02 -0.62 5.51
CA GLY A 21 1.12 -0.42 4.38
C GLY A 21 0.17 0.78 4.51
N LEU A 22 0.41 1.70 5.45
CA LEU A 22 0.00 3.09 5.28
C LEU A 22 1.28 3.87 5.01
N GLY A 23 1.54 4.15 3.74
CA GLY A 23 2.53 5.13 3.29
C GLY A 23 2.12 6.51 3.78
N LEU A 24 2.51 6.84 5.01
CA LEU A 24 2.68 8.23 5.42
C LEU A 24 4.08 8.62 4.99
N GLY A 25 4.16 9.38 3.90
CA GLY A 25 5.38 10.00 3.43
C GLY A 25 6.10 10.73 4.56
N SER A 26 7.41 10.54 4.60
CA SER A 26 8.35 11.26 5.45
C SER A 26 8.21 12.77 5.25
N GLY A 27 7.44 13.41 6.13
CA GLY A 27 7.21 14.86 6.06
C GLY A 27 6.74 15.55 7.35
N LEU A 28 6.73 14.89 8.52
CA LEU A 28 6.31 15.52 9.78
C LEU A 28 7.38 15.41 10.87
N GLY A 29 7.91 16.56 11.29
CA GLY A 29 8.93 16.67 12.32
C GLY A 29 8.41 16.32 13.74
N PHE A 30 9.33 15.79 14.56
CA PHE A 30 9.12 15.28 15.93
C PHE A 30 8.40 16.22 16.93
N GLY A 31 8.23 17.50 16.61
CA GLY A 31 7.62 18.50 17.50
C GLY A 31 6.10 18.43 17.62
N GLU A 32 5.38 18.00 16.58
CA GLU A 32 3.91 18.06 16.56
C GLU A 32 3.23 16.84 17.22
N MET A 33 3.90 15.68 17.26
CA MET A 33 3.38 14.47 17.89
C MET A 33 3.17 14.59 19.41
N SER A 34 3.92 15.47 20.09
CA SER A 34 3.79 15.68 21.56
C SER A 34 2.49 16.40 21.95
N SER A 35 1.90 17.18 21.04
CA SER A 35 0.67 17.93 21.29
C SER A 35 -0.57 17.04 21.20
N VAL A 36 -0.61 16.17 20.17
CA VAL A 36 -1.71 15.22 19.94
C VAL A 36 -1.76 14.13 21.03
N ALA A 37 -0.61 13.64 21.48
CA ALA A 37 -0.52 12.67 22.56
C ALA A 37 -1.03 13.23 23.91
N ARG A 38 -0.88 14.54 24.15
CA ARG A 38 -1.36 15.21 25.38
C ARG A 38 -2.87 15.48 25.39
N ALA A 39 -3.48 15.59 24.21
CA ALA A 39 -4.93 15.72 24.06
C ALA A 39 -5.64 14.37 24.28
N LEU A 40 -5.03 13.26 23.83
CA LEU A 40 -5.59 11.92 23.93
C LEU A 40 -5.49 11.29 25.33
N SER A 41 -4.58 11.75 26.19
CA SER A 41 -4.41 11.19 27.55
C SER A 41 -5.46 11.63 28.57
N ARG A 42 -6.44 12.46 28.18
CA ARG A 42 -7.51 12.96 29.08
C ARG A 42 -8.84 12.21 28.95
N LEU A 43 -8.90 11.16 28.14
CA LEU A 43 -10.10 10.36 27.94
C LEU A 43 -9.82 8.87 28.25
N GLN A 44 -10.36 8.37 29.35
CA GLN A 44 -10.52 6.93 29.63
C GLN A 44 -11.71 6.70 30.59
N PRO A 45 -12.30 5.48 30.65
CA PRO A 45 -12.35 4.43 29.62
C PRO A 45 -13.77 3.83 29.47
N ALA A 46 -14.17 3.44 28.26
CA ALA A 46 -15.26 2.48 28.10
C ALA A 46 -15.10 1.63 26.83
N ARG A 47 -14.74 0.37 27.08
CA ARG A 47 -14.91 -0.83 26.23
C ARG A 47 -14.14 -0.87 24.90
N GLY A 48 -13.32 -1.92 24.78
CA GLY A 48 -12.36 -2.14 23.72
C GLY A 48 -12.97 -2.30 22.33
N PHE A 49 -12.30 -1.69 21.36
CA PHE A 49 -12.47 -1.91 19.94
C PHE A 49 -11.09 -2.20 19.35
N GLY A 50 -10.98 -3.31 18.62
CA GLY A 50 -9.84 -3.61 17.75
C GLY A 50 -10.06 -2.94 16.39
N ALA A 51 -9.04 -2.28 15.87
CA ALA A 51 -9.06 -1.64 14.56
C ALA A 51 -8.88 -2.70 13.46
N ALA A 52 -9.75 -2.68 12.45
CA ALA A 52 -9.56 -3.37 11.19
C ALA A 52 -9.79 -2.35 10.06
N ALA A 53 -8.76 -2.11 9.26
CA ALA A 53 -8.84 -1.32 8.04
C ALA A 53 -9.00 -2.29 6.85
N LEU A 54 -10.06 -2.13 6.06
CA LEU A 54 -10.22 -2.83 4.79
C LEU A 54 -10.38 -1.79 3.68
N SER A 55 -9.52 -1.88 2.67
CA SER A 55 -9.55 -1.04 1.46
C SER A 55 -10.47 -1.68 0.42
N LEU A 56 -11.40 -0.91 -0.13
CA LEU A 56 -12.23 -1.30 -1.28
C LEU A 56 -12.04 -0.24 -2.36
N TYR A 57 -11.34 -0.63 -3.43
CA TYR A 57 -11.21 0.15 -4.65
C TYR A 57 -12.40 -0.20 -5.56
N ALA A 58 -13.23 0.79 -5.89
CA ALA A 58 -14.28 0.66 -6.90
C ALA A 58 -13.85 1.45 -8.15
N PRO A 59 -14.02 0.92 -9.38
CA PRO A 59 -13.69 1.66 -10.58
C PRO A 59 -14.81 2.68 -10.86
N VAL A 60 -14.53 3.97 -10.64
CA VAL A 60 -15.43 5.04 -11.07
C VAL A 60 -15.24 5.27 -12.57
N GLY A 61 -16.25 4.88 -13.35
CA GLY A 61 -16.35 5.18 -14.78
C GLY A 61 -16.61 6.66 -15.02
N GLN A 62 -15.78 7.26 -15.88
CA GLN A 62 -15.93 8.61 -16.42
C GLN A 62 -17.18 8.73 -17.32
N GLN A 63 -18.05 9.69 -17.05
CA GLN A 63 -18.87 10.35 -18.08
C GLN A 63 -19.15 11.82 -17.69
N GLY A 64 -18.45 12.74 -18.36
CA GLY A 64 -18.71 14.17 -18.29
C GLY A 64 -19.48 14.65 -19.53
N HIS A 65 -20.62 15.30 -19.32
CA HIS A 65 -21.43 15.93 -20.36
C HIS A 65 -21.12 17.43 -20.49
N ARG A 66 -20.80 17.90 -21.70
CA ARG A 66 -21.07 19.26 -22.18
C ARG A 66 -21.59 19.19 -23.62
N GLY A 67 -22.69 19.92 -23.88
CA GLY A 67 -23.52 19.75 -25.07
C GLY A 67 -23.13 20.60 -26.29
N GLY A 68 -23.74 20.27 -27.44
CA GLY A 68 -23.88 21.18 -28.58
C GLY A 68 -24.04 20.55 -29.97
N ARG A 69 -25.31 20.34 -30.40
CA ARG A 69 -25.88 20.36 -31.77
C ARG A 69 -25.82 19.11 -32.71
N ARG A 70 -26.99 18.46 -32.79
CA ARG A 70 -27.75 17.75 -33.86
C ARG A 70 -27.11 17.45 -35.24
N MET A 71 -27.25 16.18 -35.70
CA MET A 71 -28.02 15.77 -36.91
C MET A 71 -28.18 14.23 -37.03
N GLY A 72 -29.44 13.74 -37.13
CA GLY A 72 -29.94 12.67 -38.04
C GLY A 72 -29.59 11.16 -37.90
N TRP A 73 -30.61 10.35 -37.53
CA TRP A 73 -30.96 8.95 -37.98
C TRP A 73 -29.95 7.80 -37.68
N LEU A 74 -30.27 6.54 -37.29
CA LEU A 74 -31.43 5.62 -37.29
C LEU A 74 -31.13 4.46 -36.32
N GLY A 75 -32.17 3.91 -35.68
CA GLY A 75 -32.33 2.46 -35.45
C GLY A 75 -31.64 1.79 -34.25
N GLY A 76 -32.44 1.22 -33.33
CA GLY A 76 -31.97 0.15 -32.44
C GLY A 76 -32.65 0.06 -31.07
N GLY A 77 -33.80 -0.63 -31.00
CA GLY A 77 -34.30 -1.41 -29.85
C GLY A 77 -34.30 -0.81 -28.45
N ALA A 78 -35.43 -0.21 -28.04
CA ALA A 78 -35.75 -0.03 -26.62
C ALA A 78 -36.37 -1.32 -26.06
N ILE A 79 -35.65 -2.02 -25.18
CA ILE A 79 -36.26 -3.02 -24.29
C ILE A 79 -36.75 -2.26 -23.06
N SER A 80 -38.06 -2.00 -23.02
CA SER A 80 -38.75 -1.48 -21.84
C SER A 80 -38.82 -2.57 -20.77
N ALA A 81 -37.97 -2.50 -19.75
CA ALA A 81 -38.16 -3.29 -18.53
C ALA A 81 -39.10 -2.52 -17.58
N GLY A 82 -40.34 -3.00 -17.47
CA GLY A 82 -41.33 -2.45 -16.56
C GLY A 82 -40.93 -2.66 -15.10
N PHE A 83 -40.98 -1.59 -14.31
CA PHE A 83 -40.95 -1.68 -12.86
C PHE A 83 -42.29 -2.25 -12.37
N VAL A 84 -42.32 -3.54 -12.04
CA VAL A 84 -43.37 -4.13 -11.21
C VAL A 84 -42.88 -4.07 -9.77
N ALA A 85 -43.48 -3.18 -8.98
CA ALA A 85 -43.30 -3.15 -7.54
C ALA A 85 -44.03 -4.35 -6.91
N MET A 86 -43.34 -5.48 -6.77
CA MET A 86 -43.77 -6.54 -5.85
C MET A 86 -43.16 -6.26 -4.49
N SER A 87 -44.01 -5.78 -3.57
CA SER A 87 -43.73 -5.81 -2.13
C SER A 87 -43.82 -7.27 -1.69
N THR A 88 -42.71 -7.99 -1.74
CA THR A 88 -42.53 -9.20 -0.94
C THR A 88 -41.81 -8.79 0.32
N THR A 89 -42.55 -8.78 1.44
CA THR A 89 -41.97 -8.83 2.78
C THR A 89 -41.19 -10.13 2.92
N THR A 90 -39.95 -10.11 2.44
CA THR A 90 -38.98 -11.16 2.69
C THR A 90 -38.54 -10.96 4.11
N THR A 91 -39.03 -11.81 5.01
CA THR A 91 -38.44 -11.99 6.33
C THR A 91 -36.97 -12.30 6.12
N THR A 92 -36.10 -11.32 6.35
CA THR A 92 -34.64 -11.49 6.33
C THR A 92 -34.28 -12.41 7.48
N ASN A 93 -34.24 -13.72 7.21
CA ASN A 93 -33.36 -14.60 7.96
C ASN A 93 -31.95 -14.08 7.63
N GLU A 94 -31.37 -13.29 8.53
CA GLU A 94 -29.95 -12.95 8.47
C GLU A 94 -29.18 -14.27 8.60
N GLU A 95 -28.86 -14.86 7.45
CA GLU A 95 -28.02 -16.04 7.38
C GLU A 95 -26.62 -15.57 7.82
N THR A 96 -26.31 -15.79 9.09
CA THR A 96 -25.03 -15.39 9.67
C THR A 96 -23.92 -16.15 8.96
N VAL A 97 -23.13 -15.46 8.14
CA VAL A 97 -21.94 -16.03 7.51
C VAL A 97 -21.02 -16.54 8.62
N ALA A 98 -20.79 -17.86 8.65
CA ALA A 98 -19.92 -18.47 9.64
C ALA A 98 -18.45 -18.10 9.37
N ALA A 99 -17.67 -17.91 10.43
CA ALA A 99 -16.24 -17.68 10.31
C ALA A 99 -15.58 -18.89 9.61
N PRO A 100 -14.79 -18.69 8.54
CA PRO A 100 -14.08 -19.78 7.92
C PRO A 100 -13.05 -20.35 8.89
N VAL A 101 -12.90 -21.68 8.88
CA VAL A 101 -11.91 -22.37 9.71
C VAL A 101 -10.94 -23.06 8.76
N ALA A 102 -9.67 -22.67 8.82
CA ALA A 102 -8.62 -23.32 8.06
C ALA A 102 -8.45 -24.78 8.51
N GLU A 103 -8.22 -25.67 7.53
CA GLU A 103 -7.86 -27.06 7.81
C GLU A 103 -6.56 -27.12 8.62
N LYS A 104 -6.49 -27.99 9.62
CA LYS A 104 -5.27 -28.23 10.40
C LYS A 104 -4.48 -29.35 9.73
N ARG A 105 -3.24 -29.06 9.32
CA ARG A 105 -2.31 -30.03 8.71
C ARG A 105 -1.08 -30.17 9.59
N PRO A 106 -0.76 -31.36 10.11
CA PRO A 106 0.37 -31.52 11.02
C PRO A 106 1.68 -31.16 10.30
N HIS A 107 2.34 -30.10 10.77
CA HIS A 107 3.65 -29.69 10.29
C HIS A 107 4.56 -29.39 11.49
N LYS A 108 5.82 -29.84 11.41
CA LYS A 108 6.84 -29.63 12.47
C LYS A 108 7.74 -28.48 12.08
N VAL A 109 7.75 -27.43 12.90
CA VAL A 109 8.70 -26.32 12.77
C VAL A 109 9.86 -26.57 13.73
N TRP A 110 11.09 -26.62 13.21
CA TRP A 110 12.30 -26.91 13.97
C TRP A 110 13.00 -25.62 14.43
N PHE A 111 13.52 -25.65 15.66
CA PHE A 111 14.26 -24.58 16.31
C PHE A 111 15.58 -25.11 16.87
N GLY A 112 16.66 -24.36 16.70
CA GLY A 112 18.00 -24.74 17.12
C GLY A 112 18.94 -24.88 15.92
N ALA A 113 19.98 -25.70 16.06
CA ALA A 113 20.95 -25.98 15.01
C ALA A 113 20.25 -26.38 13.70
N PRO A 114 20.81 -25.99 12.53
CA PRO A 114 20.20 -26.25 11.24
C PRO A 114 19.97 -27.75 11.00
N LEU A 115 18.98 -28.08 10.17
CA LEU A 115 18.81 -29.45 9.71
C LEU A 115 20.00 -29.84 8.82
N GLU A 116 20.34 -31.13 8.80
CA GLU A 116 21.38 -31.62 7.91
C GLU A 116 20.92 -31.40 6.45
N GLY A 117 21.77 -30.77 5.65
CA GLY A 117 21.42 -30.36 4.27
C GLY A 117 20.48 -29.15 4.19
N ALA A 118 20.26 -28.40 5.28
CA ALA A 118 19.56 -27.12 5.20
C ALA A 118 20.38 -26.12 4.36
N GLU A 119 19.69 -25.41 3.47
CA GLU A 119 20.27 -24.38 2.62
C GLU A 119 19.64 -23.01 2.91
N GLY A 120 20.29 -21.95 2.41
CA GLY A 120 19.77 -20.59 2.50
C GLY A 120 19.48 -20.14 3.95
N PRO A 121 18.33 -19.49 4.20
CA PRO A 121 17.98 -18.95 5.52
C PRO A 121 17.85 -20.01 6.60
N ASP A 122 17.51 -21.25 6.23
CA ASP A 122 17.35 -22.34 7.17
C ASP A 122 18.68 -22.96 7.60
N ALA A 123 19.76 -22.74 6.85
CA ALA A 123 21.12 -23.04 7.28
C ALA A 123 21.64 -22.03 8.31
N GLN A 124 21.18 -20.77 8.24
CA GLN A 124 21.68 -19.66 9.04
C GLN A 124 20.87 -19.43 10.32
N LYS A 125 21.11 -20.23 11.35
CA LYS A 125 20.41 -20.15 12.66
C LYS A 125 21.17 -19.33 13.73
N GLY A 126 22.26 -18.67 13.35
CA GLY A 126 23.12 -17.84 14.22
C GLY A 126 24.16 -18.62 15.02
N ASP A 127 25.13 -17.90 15.60
CA ASP A 127 26.35 -18.48 16.19
C ASP A 127 26.14 -19.31 17.47
N ASN A 128 25.02 -19.09 18.16
CA ASN A 128 24.68 -19.78 19.42
C ASN A 128 23.33 -20.51 19.32
N ALA A 129 23.06 -21.13 18.16
CA ALA A 129 21.88 -21.96 17.98
C ALA A 129 21.90 -23.15 18.95
N MET A 130 20.74 -23.50 19.51
CA MET A 130 20.61 -24.64 20.43
C MET A 130 21.11 -25.93 19.76
N THR A 131 22.10 -26.60 20.35
CA THR A 131 22.62 -27.87 19.82
C THR A 131 21.54 -28.96 19.81
N GLU A 132 20.77 -29.06 20.90
CA GLU A 132 19.59 -29.92 20.95
C GLU A 132 18.40 -29.21 20.30
N ARG A 133 18.02 -29.68 19.11
CA ARG A 133 16.88 -29.16 18.37
C ARG A 133 15.57 -29.42 19.12
N LYS A 134 14.69 -28.43 19.07
CA LYS A 134 13.30 -28.51 19.54
C LYS A 134 12.38 -28.33 18.36
N TYR A 135 11.15 -28.85 18.46
CA TYR A 135 10.13 -28.56 17.47
C TYR A 135 8.82 -28.15 18.12
N LEU A 136 8.05 -27.35 17.38
CA LEU A 136 6.66 -27.06 17.67
C LEU A 136 5.81 -27.56 16.50
N MET A 137 4.60 -28.03 16.82
CA MET A 137 3.61 -28.36 15.80
C MET A 137 2.89 -27.08 15.39
N ASP A 138 2.99 -26.70 14.12
CA ASP A 138 2.20 -25.62 13.55
C ASP A 138 1.20 -26.21 12.54
N PRO A 139 -0.08 -26.37 12.91
CA PRO A 139 -1.06 -26.95 12.02
C PRO A 139 -1.43 -26.05 10.82
N TYR A 140 -1.00 -24.79 10.81
CA TYR A 140 -1.36 -23.78 9.81
C TYR A 140 -0.18 -23.33 8.94
N PHE A 141 0.97 -23.99 9.08
CA PHE A 141 2.16 -23.68 8.29
C PHE A 141 1.90 -23.70 6.77
N TRP A 142 0.94 -24.51 6.32
CA TRP A 142 0.54 -24.60 4.91
C TRP A 142 -0.10 -23.33 4.36
N LEU A 143 -0.55 -22.39 5.19
CA LEU A 143 -1.08 -21.09 4.77
C LEU A 143 0.02 -20.10 4.34
N ARG A 144 1.29 -20.48 4.48
CA ARG A 144 2.41 -19.74 3.89
C ARG A 144 2.66 -20.24 2.47
N ASP A 145 2.59 -19.31 1.53
CA ASP A 145 3.05 -19.49 0.15
C ASP A 145 3.85 -18.26 -0.25
N ASP A 146 5.14 -18.45 -0.48
CA ASP A 146 6.05 -17.35 -0.80
C ASP A 146 5.83 -16.85 -2.26
N GLU A 147 5.18 -17.64 -3.12
CA GLU A 147 4.81 -17.18 -4.47
C GLU A 147 3.46 -16.45 -4.53
N ARG A 148 2.63 -16.57 -3.47
CA ARG A 148 1.29 -15.97 -3.35
C ARG A 148 0.34 -16.36 -4.49
N LYS A 149 0.43 -17.60 -4.98
CA LYS A 149 -0.36 -18.13 -6.11
C LYS A 149 -1.17 -19.38 -5.76
N ASN A 150 -0.98 -19.95 -4.58
CA ASN A 150 -1.68 -21.16 -4.17
C ASN A 150 -3.19 -20.91 -4.04
N GLU A 151 -3.98 -21.49 -4.96
CA GLU A 151 -5.43 -21.31 -5.03
C GLU A 151 -6.19 -21.79 -3.79
N GLU A 152 -5.65 -22.75 -3.05
CA GLU A 152 -6.26 -23.19 -1.80
C GLU A 152 -6.17 -22.08 -0.74
N ILE A 153 -5.00 -21.45 -0.62
CA ILE A 153 -4.76 -20.34 0.30
C ILE A 153 -5.59 -19.13 -0.14
N LEU A 154 -5.55 -18.77 -1.43
CA LEU A 154 -6.36 -17.68 -1.96
C LEU A 154 -7.86 -17.93 -1.76
N GLY A 155 -8.32 -19.18 -1.91
CA GLY A 155 -9.67 -19.60 -1.62
C GLY A 155 -10.06 -19.41 -0.15
N HIS A 156 -9.14 -19.69 0.78
CA HIS A 156 -9.36 -19.43 2.20
C HIS A 156 -9.40 -17.92 2.50
N LEU A 157 -8.48 -17.12 1.93
CA LEU A 157 -8.45 -15.66 2.10
C LEU A 157 -9.73 -14.98 1.54
N ARG A 158 -10.28 -15.47 0.42
CA ARG A 158 -11.57 -14.98 -0.10
C ARG A 158 -12.70 -15.19 0.90
N LYS A 159 -12.78 -16.37 1.53
CA LYS A 159 -13.77 -16.65 2.57
C LYS A 159 -13.61 -15.76 3.80
N GLU A 160 -12.35 -15.49 4.21
CA GLU A 160 -12.07 -14.55 5.31
C GLU A 160 -12.54 -13.14 4.98
N ASN A 161 -12.30 -12.66 3.74
CA ASN A 161 -12.80 -11.37 3.28
C ASN A 161 -14.33 -11.30 3.24
N GLU A 162 -15.01 -12.35 2.75
CA GLU A 162 -16.48 -12.44 2.75
C GLU A 162 -17.05 -12.39 4.17
N TYR A 163 -16.45 -13.13 5.11
CA TYR A 163 -16.84 -13.11 6.51
C TYR A 163 -16.63 -11.72 7.13
N ALA A 164 -15.46 -11.09 6.91
CA ALA A 164 -15.17 -9.75 7.41
C ALA A 164 -16.17 -8.71 6.87
N LEU A 165 -16.51 -8.77 5.58
CA LEU A 165 -17.53 -7.91 4.98
C LEU A 165 -18.91 -8.14 5.60
N ALA A 166 -19.31 -9.40 5.79
CA ALA A 166 -20.59 -9.72 6.44
C ALA A 166 -20.65 -9.15 7.86
N GLN A 167 -19.60 -9.36 8.66
CA GLN A 167 -19.52 -8.88 10.05
C GLN A 167 -19.47 -7.35 10.15
N THR A 168 -18.94 -6.65 9.14
CA THR A 168 -18.79 -5.18 9.16
C THR A 168 -19.84 -4.45 8.33
N SER A 169 -20.72 -5.16 7.62
CA SER A 169 -21.75 -4.57 6.75
C SER A 169 -22.67 -3.57 7.46
N HIS A 170 -23.07 -3.85 8.70
CA HIS A 170 -23.90 -2.96 9.51
C HIS A 170 -23.22 -1.62 9.86
N LEU A 171 -21.89 -1.53 9.71
CA LEU A 171 -21.11 -0.31 9.94
C LEU A 171 -20.97 0.56 8.69
N GLU A 172 -21.58 0.19 7.55
CA GLU A 172 -21.47 0.92 6.28
C GLU A 172 -21.69 2.43 6.44
N ALA A 173 -22.81 2.81 7.06
CA ALA A 173 -23.17 4.21 7.24
C ALA A 173 -22.14 4.97 8.11
N LEU A 174 -21.59 4.32 9.14
CA LEU A 174 -20.56 4.91 9.98
C LEU A 174 -19.24 5.03 9.20
N ARG A 175 -18.86 4.01 8.43
CA ARG A 175 -17.66 4.02 7.59
C ARG A 175 -17.71 5.13 6.55
N THR A 176 -18.82 5.29 5.85
CA THR A 176 -19.02 6.38 4.88
C THR A 176 -18.92 7.74 5.54
N LYS A 177 -19.57 7.92 6.70
CA LYS A 177 -19.48 9.19 7.44
C LYS A 177 -18.03 9.53 7.82
N LEU A 178 -17.28 8.55 8.34
CA LEU A 178 -15.87 8.75 8.72
C LEU A 178 -14.99 9.02 7.50
N TYR A 179 -15.24 8.32 6.39
CA TYR A 179 -14.55 8.56 5.12
C TYR A 179 -14.77 10.00 4.63
N ASP A 180 -16.02 10.46 4.58
CA ASP A 180 -16.35 11.82 4.15
C ASP A 180 -15.77 12.89 5.08
N GLU A 181 -15.77 12.63 6.40
CA GLU A 181 -15.14 13.52 7.39
C GLU A 181 -13.63 13.62 7.18
N MET A 182 -12.93 12.48 7.06
CA MET A 182 -11.48 12.47 6.79
C MET A 182 -11.16 13.15 5.46
N LYS A 183 -11.95 12.87 4.41
CA LYS A 183 -11.79 13.52 3.11
C LYS A 183 -11.99 15.03 3.21
N SER A 184 -12.96 15.51 3.99
CA SER A 184 -13.23 16.95 4.16
C SER A 184 -12.08 17.73 4.82
N HIS A 185 -11.20 17.03 5.53
CA HIS A 185 -10.01 17.61 6.17
C HIS A 185 -8.75 17.54 5.27
N ILE A 186 -8.84 16.90 4.12
CA ILE A 186 -7.75 16.79 3.14
C ILE A 186 -8.03 17.79 2.01
N LYS A 187 -7.06 18.63 1.72
CA LYS A 187 -7.11 19.51 0.56
C LYS A 187 -6.63 18.74 -0.67
N GLU A 188 -7.55 18.23 -1.48
CA GLU A 188 -7.22 17.34 -2.60
C GLU A 188 -6.31 18.01 -3.64
N THR A 189 -6.53 19.30 -3.93
CA THR A 189 -5.63 20.10 -4.76
C THR A 189 -4.73 20.94 -3.87
N ASP A 190 -3.47 20.52 -3.72
CA ASP A 190 -2.50 21.24 -2.90
C ASP A 190 -1.10 21.25 -3.52
N ALA A 191 -0.24 22.13 -3.02
CA ALA A 191 1.15 22.19 -3.40
C ALA A 191 2.03 22.35 -2.16
N SER A 192 3.15 21.64 -2.13
CA SER A 192 4.17 21.81 -1.10
C SER A 192 4.81 23.19 -1.18
N SER A 193 5.47 23.63 -0.10
CA SER A 193 6.13 24.94 -0.04
C SER A 193 7.30 25.09 -1.03
N GLY A 194 7.82 23.96 -1.52
CA GLY A 194 8.98 23.87 -2.38
C GLY A 194 10.31 24.16 -1.68
N TYR A 195 11.39 23.74 -2.32
CA TYR A 195 12.76 23.97 -1.88
C TYR A 195 13.63 24.40 -3.06
N ASN A 196 14.70 25.14 -2.78
CA ASN A 196 15.61 25.62 -3.82
C ASN A 196 16.80 24.68 -3.95
N SER A 197 17.10 24.26 -5.19
CA SER A 197 18.28 23.49 -5.54
C SER A 197 18.85 24.04 -6.84
N GLY A 198 20.09 24.53 -6.80
CA GLY A 198 20.72 25.23 -7.93
C GLY A 198 19.86 26.39 -8.50
N PRO A 199 19.59 26.40 -9.83
CA PRO A 199 18.77 27.41 -10.49
C PRO A 199 17.27 27.14 -10.42
N TRP A 200 16.83 26.11 -9.70
CA TRP A 200 15.43 25.66 -9.65
C TRP A 200 14.82 25.77 -8.26
N THR A 201 13.50 25.89 -8.23
CA THR A 201 12.66 25.61 -7.07
C THR A 201 11.86 24.35 -7.38
N TYR A 202 12.10 23.26 -6.65
CA TYR A 202 11.39 21.99 -6.76
C TYR A 202 10.22 21.95 -5.77
N TYR A 203 9.14 21.29 -6.15
CA TYR A 203 7.96 21.12 -5.31
C TYR A 203 7.09 20.00 -5.86
N THR A 204 6.28 19.41 -4.98
CA THR A 204 5.22 18.49 -5.35
C THR A 204 3.86 19.16 -5.30
N ARG A 205 2.91 18.66 -6.11
CA ARG A 205 1.49 19.04 -6.04
C ARG A 205 0.58 17.84 -6.24
N THR A 206 -0.62 17.93 -5.69
CA THR A 206 -1.73 17.00 -5.91
C THR A 206 -2.85 17.71 -6.65
N VAL A 207 -3.67 16.95 -7.37
CA VAL A 207 -4.82 17.46 -8.11
C VAL A 207 -6.04 16.64 -7.74
N GLU A 208 -7.16 17.32 -7.51
CA GLU A 208 -8.43 16.66 -7.19
C GLU A 208 -8.80 15.58 -8.22
N GLY A 209 -9.19 14.41 -7.70
CA GLY A 209 -9.53 13.24 -8.51
C GLY A 209 -8.35 12.44 -9.06
N LEU A 210 -7.10 12.87 -8.81
CA LEU A 210 -5.90 12.09 -9.08
C LEU A 210 -5.37 11.45 -7.79
N GLY A 211 -4.85 10.23 -7.91
CA GLY A 211 -4.44 9.42 -6.74
C GLY A 211 -3.01 9.65 -6.29
N TYR A 212 -2.17 10.23 -7.15
CA TYR A 212 -0.73 10.32 -6.93
C TYR A 212 -0.16 11.73 -7.11
N THR A 213 1.05 11.89 -6.59
CA THR A 213 1.76 13.17 -6.55
C THR A 213 2.34 13.53 -7.92
N ILE A 214 2.42 14.82 -8.22
CA ILE A 214 3.09 15.35 -9.39
C ILE A 214 4.29 16.15 -8.93
N HIS A 215 5.48 15.73 -9.37
CA HIS A 215 6.75 16.40 -9.11
C HIS A 215 6.97 17.48 -10.15
N CYS A 216 7.24 18.69 -9.67
CA CYS A 216 7.38 19.88 -10.48
C CYS A 216 8.65 20.64 -10.12
N ARG A 217 9.12 21.47 -11.05
CA ARG A 217 10.10 22.51 -10.79
C ARG A 217 9.75 23.79 -11.54
N ARG A 218 10.34 24.90 -11.10
CA ARG A 218 10.33 26.18 -11.83
C ARG A 218 11.62 26.93 -11.62
N ALA A 219 11.93 27.88 -12.50
CA ALA A 219 13.11 28.73 -12.34
C ALA A 219 13.09 29.43 -10.98
N ARG A 220 14.23 29.43 -10.28
CA ARG A 220 14.32 29.98 -8.93
C ARG A 220 13.99 31.47 -8.92
N GLY A 221 13.19 31.87 -7.93
CA GLY A 221 12.77 33.28 -7.75
C GLY A 221 11.58 33.70 -8.61
N THR A 222 11.02 32.81 -9.42
CA THR A 222 9.75 33.08 -10.11
C THR A 222 8.54 32.88 -9.20
N ALA A 223 7.45 33.57 -9.53
CA ALA A 223 6.18 33.43 -8.82
C ALA A 223 5.58 32.03 -9.04
N VAL A 224 4.83 31.54 -8.04
CA VAL A 224 4.08 30.28 -8.14
C VAL A 224 3.17 30.32 -9.38
N GLY A 225 3.17 29.22 -10.15
CA GLY A 225 2.38 29.09 -11.37
C GLY A 225 3.00 29.72 -12.63
N THR A 226 4.24 30.20 -12.55
CA THR A 226 4.99 30.72 -13.70
C THR A 226 5.92 29.65 -14.25
N ASP A 227 5.79 29.31 -15.54
CA ASP A 227 6.69 28.40 -16.28
C ASP A 227 7.01 27.10 -15.53
N GLU A 228 5.98 26.45 -14.97
CA GLU A 228 6.12 25.15 -14.31
C GLU A 228 6.56 24.07 -15.31
N GLU A 229 7.53 23.27 -14.90
CA GLU A 229 7.95 22.04 -15.56
C GLU A 229 7.56 20.84 -14.69
N VAL A 230 6.74 19.93 -15.23
CA VAL A 230 6.45 18.65 -14.60
C VAL A 230 7.59 17.68 -14.88
N ILE A 231 8.33 17.30 -13.85
CA ILE A 231 9.48 16.40 -13.98
C ILE A 231 9.08 14.93 -13.87
N LEU A 232 8.07 14.62 -13.04
CA LEU A 232 7.50 13.28 -12.91
C LEU A 232 6.01 13.37 -12.54
N ASP A 233 5.16 12.69 -13.29
CA ASP A 233 3.75 12.52 -12.94
C ASP A 233 3.52 11.06 -12.57
N GLU A 234 3.42 10.80 -11.26
CA GLU A 234 3.21 9.44 -10.74
C GLU A 234 1.87 8.84 -11.19
N ASN A 235 0.90 9.67 -11.58
CA ASN A 235 -0.37 9.18 -12.13
C ASN A 235 -0.17 8.56 -13.52
N GLU A 236 0.73 9.13 -14.33
CA GLU A 236 1.10 8.54 -15.62
C GLU A 236 1.95 7.27 -15.44
N VAL A 237 2.86 7.26 -14.45
CA VAL A 237 3.59 6.04 -14.06
C VAL A 237 2.62 4.94 -13.64
N SER A 238 1.63 5.26 -12.79
CA SER A 238 0.63 4.30 -12.34
C SER A 238 -0.28 3.81 -13.47
N LYS A 239 -0.67 4.68 -14.42
CA LYS A 239 -1.44 4.26 -15.61
C LYS A 239 -0.65 3.34 -16.53
N ALA A 240 0.67 3.51 -16.61
CA ALA A 240 1.55 2.67 -17.43
C ALA A 240 1.85 1.31 -16.79
N ASN A 241 1.63 1.16 -15.47
CA ASN A 241 1.85 -0.09 -14.78
C ASN A 241 0.85 -1.17 -15.23
N THR A 242 1.39 -2.28 -15.73
CA THR A 242 0.63 -3.46 -16.17
C THR A 242 0.79 -4.67 -15.24
N LYS A 243 1.68 -4.59 -14.25
CA LYS A 243 2.03 -5.69 -13.33
C LYS A 243 1.02 -5.82 -12.18
N SER A 244 0.50 -4.70 -11.66
CA SER A 244 -0.51 -4.71 -10.60
C SER A 244 -1.39 -3.46 -10.61
N SER A 245 -2.36 -3.40 -9.69
CA SER A 245 -3.18 -2.19 -9.45
C SER A 245 -2.53 -1.20 -8.47
N GLN A 246 -1.32 -1.47 -8.00
CA GLN A 246 -0.58 -0.66 -7.03
C GLN A 246 0.65 -0.07 -7.69
N THR A 247 1.00 1.17 -7.36
CA THR A 247 2.23 1.81 -7.82
C THR A 247 2.77 2.65 -6.69
N ASN A 248 4.07 2.59 -6.46
CA ASN A 248 4.74 3.38 -5.46
C ASN A 248 6.04 3.93 -6.04
N VAL A 249 6.17 5.26 -6.13
CA VAL A 249 7.45 5.89 -6.41
C VAL A 249 8.17 6.07 -5.08
N GLY A 250 9.29 5.39 -4.91
CA GLY A 250 10.02 5.34 -3.65
C GLY A 250 10.81 6.61 -3.41
N ASP A 251 11.62 6.98 -4.39
CA ASP A 251 12.44 8.18 -4.39
C ASP A 251 12.47 8.80 -5.79
N ALA A 252 12.69 10.11 -5.84
CA ALA A 252 12.78 10.88 -7.08
C ALA A 252 13.77 12.03 -6.88
N GLU A 253 14.98 11.87 -7.42
CA GLU A 253 16.13 12.71 -7.15
C GLU A 253 16.71 13.31 -8.43
N GLU A 254 16.78 14.64 -8.49
CA GLU A 254 17.41 15.34 -9.59
C GLU A 254 18.95 15.24 -9.55
N SER A 255 19.57 15.11 -10.71
CA SER A 255 21.03 15.12 -10.80
C SER A 255 21.62 16.46 -10.34
N PRO A 256 22.90 16.51 -9.92
CA PRO A 256 23.54 17.74 -9.45
C PRO A 256 23.54 18.90 -10.48
N ASN A 257 23.52 18.57 -11.77
CA ASN A 257 23.43 19.53 -12.87
C ASN A 257 21.98 19.81 -13.33
N HIS A 258 20.99 19.16 -12.72
CA HIS A 258 19.55 19.25 -12.98
C HIS A 258 19.11 18.88 -14.41
N THR A 259 19.87 18.03 -15.09
CA THR A 259 19.52 17.55 -16.45
C THR A 259 18.91 16.16 -16.47
N LEU A 260 19.05 15.40 -15.38
CA LEU A 260 18.47 14.06 -15.22
C LEU A 260 17.64 13.99 -13.94
N LEU A 261 16.67 13.11 -13.94
CA LEU A 261 15.95 12.64 -12.77
C LEU A 261 16.17 11.14 -12.67
N ALA A 262 16.65 10.67 -11.52
CA ALA A 262 16.59 9.27 -11.15
C ALA A 262 15.35 9.07 -10.28
N TYR A 263 14.58 8.02 -10.51
CA TYR A 263 13.47 7.69 -9.63
C TYR A 263 13.27 6.19 -9.55
N THR A 264 12.79 5.72 -8.41
CA THR A 264 12.55 4.31 -8.14
C THR A 264 11.05 4.04 -8.15
N VAL A 265 10.62 2.93 -8.75
CA VAL A 265 9.21 2.56 -8.80
C VAL A 265 8.99 1.09 -8.45
N ASP A 266 8.09 0.84 -7.49
CA ASP A 266 7.53 -0.47 -7.19
C ASP A 266 6.13 -0.57 -7.82
N GLU A 267 6.01 -1.48 -8.76
CA GLU A 267 4.79 -1.73 -9.54
C GLU A 267 3.99 -2.93 -9.01
N SER A 268 4.44 -3.54 -7.91
CA SER A 268 3.96 -4.83 -7.38
C SER A 268 3.49 -4.76 -5.93
N GLY A 269 4.04 -3.84 -5.12
CA GLY A 269 3.80 -3.72 -3.69
C GLY A 269 4.73 -4.58 -2.82
N PHE A 270 5.82 -5.13 -3.39
CA PHE A 270 6.81 -5.93 -2.66
C PHE A 270 7.95 -5.09 -2.05
N GLU A 271 7.85 -3.76 -2.09
CA GLU A 271 8.91 -2.85 -1.61
C GLU A 271 10.27 -3.17 -2.27
N THR A 272 10.21 -3.58 -3.54
CA THR A 272 11.35 -3.85 -4.41
C THR A 272 11.13 -3.04 -5.68
N TYR A 273 12.09 -2.18 -5.98
CA TYR A 273 11.91 -1.10 -6.93
C TYR A 273 12.75 -1.33 -8.19
N ASP A 274 12.28 -0.77 -9.31
CA ASP A 274 13.08 -0.55 -10.50
C ASP A 274 13.57 0.91 -10.46
N LEU A 275 14.89 1.14 -10.48
CA LEU A 275 15.48 2.46 -10.69
C LEU A 275 15.45 2.80 -12.19
N LYS A 276 14.83 3.93 -12.51
CA LYS A 276 14.66 4.46 -13.86
C LYS A 276 15.21 5.89 -13.95
N PHE A 277 15.49 6.33 -15.17
CA PHE A 277 16.06 7.64 -15.42
C PHE A 277 15.25 8.42 -16.46
N LYS A 278 15.16 9.73 -16.27
CA LYS A 278 14.47 10.64 -17.17
C LYS A 278 15.30 11.88 -17.45
N ALA A 279 15.43 12.25 -18.72
CA ALA A 279 15.99 13.53 -19.10
C ALA A 279 15.04 14.67 -18.73
N LEU A 280 15.57 15.72 -18.09
CA LEU A 280 14.84 16.91 -17.69
C LEU A 280 15.05 18.05 -18.70
N GLY A 281 14.07 18.95 -18.77
CA GLY A 281 14.03 20.08 -19.70
C GLY A 281 12.99 19.92 -20.82
N PRO A 282 12.90 20.91 -21.72
CA PRO A 282 11.92 20.92 -22.80
C PRO A 282 12.02 19.66 -23.68
N GLY A 283 10.93 18.88 -23.72
CA GLY A 283 10.86 17.64 -24.50
C GLY A 283 11.65 16.47 -23.89
N GLY A 284 12.03 16.56 -22.62
CA GLY A 284 12.65 15.49 -21.85
C GLY A 284 11.83 14.20 -21.89
N LYS A 285 12.53 13.06 -21.93
CA LYS A 285 11.95 11.72 -22.07
C LYS A 285 12.60 10.75 -21.10
N GLU A 286 11.88 9.67 -20.83
CA GLU A 286 12.44 8.50 -20.18
C GLU A 286 13.65 7.98 -20.97
N LEU A 287 14.67 7.51 -20.25
CA LEU A 287 15.82 6.82 -20.81
C LEU A 287 15.60 5.31 -20.79
N ASP A 288 16.29 4.59 -21.66
CA ASP A 288 16.14 3.13 -21.81
C ASP A 288 16.77 2.33 -20.64
N GLU A 289 17.65 2.96 -19.86
CA GLU A 289 18.36 2.33 -18.74
C GLU A 289 17.41 2.08 -17.57
N VAL A 290 17.42 0.85 -17.07
CA VAL A 290 16.64 0.42 -15.89
C VAL A 290 17.50 -0.51 -15.04
N VAL A 291 17.58 -0.21 -13.74
CA VAL A 291 18.25 -1.07 -12.77
C VAL A 291 17.19 -1.74 -11.88
N PRO A 292 16.93 -3.05 -12.05
CA PRO A 292 15.91 -3.74 -11.28
C PRO A 292 16.40 -4.14 -9.88
N GLU A 293 15.45 -4.51 -9.04
CA GLU A 293 15.68 -5.12 -7.72
C GLU A 293 16.53 -4.26 -6.77
N VAL A 294 16.25 -2.95 -6.78
CA VAL A 294 16.86 -1.99 -5.87
C VAL A 294 15.95 -1.69 -4.69
N ASP A 295 16.55 -1.17 -3.62
CA ASP A 295 15.84 -0.51 -2.53
C ASP A 295 15.21 0.81 -3.01
N SER A 296 14.36 1.43 -2.20
CA SER A 296 13.64 2.64 -2.61
C SER A 296 14.55 3.85 -2.84
N GLY A 297 15.64 3.98 -2.09
CA GLY A 297 16.48 5.18 -2.06
C GLY A 297 17.62 5.17 -3.08
N VAL A 298 17.93 6.34 -3.62
CA VAL A 298 19.07 6.58 -4.52
C VAL A 298 19.83 7.82 -4.07
N GLU A 299 21.09 7.94 -4.49
CA GLU A 299 21.89 9.15 -4.24
C GLU A 299 22.81 9.41 -5.42
N TRP A 300 22.72 10.60 -6.01
CA TRP A 300 23.69 11.00 -7.02
C TRP A 300 25.10 11.17 -6.44
N GLY A 301 26.11 10.87 -7.26
CA GLY A 301 27.49 11.16 -6.94
C GLY A 301 27.79 12.66 -6.95
N LYS A 302 29.08 12.99 -7.07
CA LYS A 302 29.52 14.38 -7.20
C LYS A 302 28.90 15.09 -8.43
N ASP A 303 28.64 14.33 -9.48
CA ASP A 303 28.08 14.76 -10.75
C ASP A 303 27.09 13.71 -11.27
N GLU A 304 26.53 13.95 -12.46
CA GLU A 304 25.54 13.09 -13.11
C GLU A 304 26.11 11.77 -13.68
N SER A 305 27.40 11.49 -13.52
CA SER A 305 28.03 10.29 -14.10
C SER A 305 27.97 9.06 -13.19
N VAL A 306 27.66 9.24 -11.91
CA VAL A 306 27.60 8.17 -10.91
C VAL A 306 26.33 8.32 -10.08
N ILE A 307 25.64 7.22 -9.83
CA ILE A 307 24.54 7.12 -8.89
C ILE A 307 24.75 5.89 -8.00
N TYR A 308 24.44 6.03 -6.72
CA TYR A 308 24.51 4.96 -5.72
C TYR A 308 23.11 4.48 -5.38
N TYR A 309 22.96 3.18 -5.18
CA TYR A 309 21.70 2.53 -4.83
C TYR A 309 22.00 1.23 -4.10
N THR A 310 21.06 0.75 -3.29
CA THR A 310 21.21 -0.51 -2.57
C THR A 310 20.50 -1.64 -3.31
N LYS A 311 21.10 -2.83 -3.39
CA LYS A 311 20.43 -4.04 -3.88
C LYS A 311 19.84 -4.87 -2.76
N MET A 312 18.73 -5.54 -3.09
CA MET A 312 18.01 -6.43 -2.19
C MET A 312 18.41 -7.90 -2.44
N ASP A 313 18.61 -8.67 -1.38
CA ASP A 313 18.80 -10.12 -1.49
C ASP A 313 17.45 -10.84 -1.67
N GLU A 314 17.48 -12.16 -1.86
CA GLU A 314 16.28 -13.01 -2.00
C GLU A 314 15.33 -12.94 -0.78
N GLN A 315 15.78 -12.39 0.34
CA GLN A 315 14.99 -12.20 1.55
C GLN A 315 14.56 -10.74 1.75
N HIS A 316 14.67 -9.92 0.71
CA HIS A 316 14.37 -8.49 0.71
C HIS A 316 15.17 -7.70 1.75
N ARG A 317 16.45 -8.04 1.95
CA ARG A 317 17.37 -7.28 2.81
C ARG A 317 18.37 -6.51 1.96
N PRO A 318 18.61 -5.22 2.24
CA PRO A 318 19.70 -4.49 1.61
C PRO A 318 21.04 -5.15 1.95
N TYR A 319 21.82 -5.54 0.94
CA TYR A 319 23.08 -6.29 1.15
C TYR A 319 24.29 -5.74 0.39
N GLN A 320 24.07 -4.90 -0.63
CA GLN A 320 25.12 -4.35 -1.48
C GLN A 320 24.80 -2.90 -1.84
N LEU A 321 25.82 -2.04 -1.76
CA LEU A 321 25.85 -0.68 -2.32
C LEU A 321 26.59 -0.67 -3.66
#